data_AF-B9LZJ2-F1
#
_entry.id   AF-B9LZJ2-F1
#
_cell.length_a   1.000
_cell.length_b   1.000
_cell.length_c   1.000
_cell.angle_alpha   90.00
_cell.angle_beta   90.00
_cell.angle_gamma   90.00
#
_symmetry.space_group_name_H-M   'P 1'
#
loop_
_entity.id
_entity.type
_entity.pdbx_description
1 polymer ?
#
loop_
_entity_poly.entity_id
_entity_poly.type
_entity_poly.pdbx_seq_one_letter_code
_entity_poly.pdbx_strand_id
1 'polypeptide(L)'
;MAIVTISRQMGTGAYAMAKELSKKLKYTLIDGPKIAELAKSYGLAEDILERVDEKPPAYITAEDRLQAANLSTMELILLDAARKGNVVMYGRGAQYLLEGMTNVLRVRIIAPFEERVENLAEREWIDPDLARDLIRRSDHQRGGFTHFYFDRDWQSPFEYDLVFNTSRLSKSAIVEAIVAAAKDPKLKEGEADLTSHLDDLILRKRVEVALLKSGKIGSLHFKIECMDGAISLTGHVHNDEEREEAVRIAEKVKGVKQVDDDLQVMNYQHHLE
;
A
#
# COMPACT_ATOMS: atom_id res chain seq x y z
N MET A 1 -14.76 -1.38 -13.87
CA MET A 1 -13.46 -1.93 -13.48
C MET A 1 -13.48 -2.09 -11.97
N ALA A 2 -13.46 -3.33 -11.46
CA ALA A 2 -13.44 -3.57 -10.02
C ALA A 2 -12.01 -3.90 -9.56
N ILE A 3 -11.67 -3.43 -8.36
CA ILE A 3 -10.44 -3.78 -7.66
C ILE A 3 -10.84 -4.64 -6.47
N VAL A 4 -10.13 -5.75 -6.25
CA VAL A 4 -10.33 -6.55 -5.03
C VAL A 4 -9.04 -6.52 -4.22
N THR A 5 -9.10 -6.04 -2.98
CA THR A 5 -7.96 -6.10 -2.05
C THR A 5 -8.14 -7.26 -1.08
N ILE A 6 -7.08 -8.04 -0.85
CA ILE A 6 -7.08 -9.16 0.09
C ILE A 6 -6.05 -8.90 1.20
N SER A 7 -6.57 -8.65 2.39
CA SER A 7 -5.81 -8.68 3.65
C SER A 7 -5.98 -10.05 4.31
N ARG A 8 -4.97 -10.50 5.07
CA ARG A 8 -4.95 -11.84 5.67
C ARG A 8 -4.12 -11.95 6.94
N GLN A 9 -4.51 -12.87 7.81
CA GLN A 9 -3.63 -13.46 8.82
C GLN A 9 -2.74 -14.54 8.19
N MET A 10 -1.51 -14.72 8.68
CA MET A 10 -0.61 -15.78 8.18
C MET A 10 -1.18 -17.17 8.49
N GLY A 11 -1.00 -18.15 7.59
CA GLY A 11 -1.47 -19.53 7.77
C GLY A 11 -2.92 -19.80 7.35
N THR A 12 -3.66 -18.81 6.85
CA THR A 12 -5.08 -18.97 6.41
C THR A 12 -5.27 -19.61 5.03
N GLY A 13 -4.21 -19.75 4.24
CA GLY A 13 -4.32 -20.18 2.83
C GLY A 13 -4.85 -19.10 1.87
N ALA A 14 -4.96 -17.83 2.31
CA ALA A 14 -5.46 -16.71 1.52
C ALA A 14 -4.76 -16.53 0.16
N TYR A 15 -3.47 -16.83 0.07
CA TYR A 15 -2.73 -16.70 -1.19
C TYR A 15 -3.25 -17.64 -2.29
N ALA A 16 -3.60 -18.88 -1.95
CA ALA A 16 -4.20 -19.81 -2.90
C ALA A 16 -5.57 -19.31 -3.40
N MET A 17 -6.37 -18.75 -2.48
CA MET A 17 -7.66 -18.14 -2.82
C MET A 17 -7.49 -16.92 -3.73
N ALA A 18 -6.48 -16.06 -3.49
CA ALA A 18 -6.19 -14.91 -4.35
C ALA A 18 -5.83 -15.33 -5.78
N LYS A 19 -5.05 -16.41 -5.95
CA LYS A 19 -4.73 -16.97 -7.27
C LYS A 19 -5.94 -17.57 -7.98
N GLU A 20 -6.80 -18.27 -7.24
CA GLU A 20 -8.02 -18.84 -7.81
C GLU A 20 -9.00 -17.74 -8.22
N LEU A 21 -9.18 -16.74 -7.35
CA LEU A 21 -10.02 -15.58 -7.58
C LEU A 21 -9.58 -14.81 -8.83
N SER A 22 -8.29 -14.51 -8.96
CA SER A 22 -7.77 -13.77 -10.12
C SER A 22 -8.03 -14.51 -11.43
N LYS A 23 -7.90 -15.85 -11.46
CA LYS A 23 -8.25 -16.68 -12.62
C LYS A 23 -9.75 -16.63 -12.93
N LYS A 24 -10.63 -16.77 -11.92
CA LYS A 24 -12.09 -16.76 -12.11
C LYS A 24 -12.61 -15.41 -12.60
N LEU A 25 -12.07 -14.31 -12.06
CA LEU A 25 -12.43 -12.96 -12.48
C LEU A 25 -11.73 -12.53 -13.77
N LYS A 26 -10.69 -13.25 -14.21
CA LYS A 26 -9.76 -12.85 -15.27
C LYS A 26 -9.07 -11.51 -14.94
N TYR A 27 -8.72 -11.35 -13.67
CA TYR A 27 -8.07 -10.16 -13.13
C TYR A 27 -6.57 -10.41 -12.97
N THR A 28 -5.77 -9.35 -13.04
CA THR A 28 -4.34 -9.45 -12.79
C THR A 28 -4.10 -9.55 -11.28
N LEU A 29 -3.35 -10.56 -10.84
CA LEU A 29 -2.94 -10.68 -9.44
C LEU A 29 -1.72 -9.78 -9.20
N ILE A 30 -1.86 -8.82 -8.31
CA ILE A 30 -0.78 -7.95 -7.82
C ILE A 30 -0.34 -8.50 -6.46
N ASP A 31 0.65 -9.38 -6.50
CA ASP A 31 1.29 -10.01 -5.34
C ASP A 31 2.80 -9.69 -5.30
N GLY A 32 3.52 -10.22 -4.31
CA GLY A 32 4.97 -9.99 -4.16
C GLY A 32 5.76 -10.23 -5.46
N PRO A 33 5.63 -11.39 -6.12
CA PRO A 33 6.25 -11.66 -7.41
C PRO A 33 5.90 -10.63 -8.50
N LYS A 34 4.62 -10.26 -8.64
CA LYS A 34 4.23 -9.27 -9.65
C LYS A 34 4.78 -7.88 -9.34
N ILE A 35 4.84 -7.49 -8.07
CA ILE A 35 5.47 -6.24 -7.65
C ILE A 35 6.97 -6.29 -7.95
N ALA A 36 7.65 -7.42 -7.72
CA ALA A 36 9.07 -7.59 -8.06
C ALA A 36 9.35 -7.41 -9.55
N GLU A 37 8.50 -7.99 -10.40
CA GLU A 37 8.57 -7.82 -11.85
C GLU A 37 8.44 -6.34 -12.24
N LEU A 38 7.54 -5.60 -11.58
CA LEU A 38 7.29 -4.18 -11.86
C LEU A 38 8.37 -3.27 -11.25
N ALA A 39 8.96 -3.63 -10.12
CA ALA A 39 9.88 -2.81 -9.32
C ALA A 39 11.01 -2.20 -10.16
N LYS A 40 11.57 -2.96 -11.10
CA LYS A 40 12.65 -2.54 -11.99
C LYS A 40 12.28 -1.31 -12.84
N SER A 41 11.05 -1.24 -13.36
CA SER A 41 10.62 -0.08 -14.18
C SER A 41 10.42 1.20 -13.36
N TYR A 42 10.37 1.09 -12.03
CA TYR A 42 10.25 2.20 -11.09
C TYR A 42 11.59 2.53 -10.40
N GLY A 43 12.68 1.89 -10.82
CA GLY A 43 14.01 2.11 -10.28
C GLY A 43 14.18 1.56 -8.85
N LEU A 44 13.48 0.49 -8.50
CA LEU A 44 13.68 -0.26 -7.27
C LEU A 44 14.58 -1.47 -7.54
N ALA A 45 15.52 -1.73 -6.63
CA ALA A 45 16.30 -2.97 -6.60
C ALA A 45 15.43 -4.16 -6.14
N GLU A 46 15.78 -5.37 -6.60
CA GLU A 46 14.99 -6.58 -6.36
C GLU A 46 14.95 -6.99 -4.88
N ASP A 47 16.02 -6.72 -4.12
CA ASP A 47 16.14 -7.02 -2.68
C ASP A 47 15.27 -6.12 -1.79
N ILE A 48 14.73 -5.04 -2.35
CA ILE A 48 13.91 -4.06 -1.62
C ILE A 48 12.60 -4.69 -1.13
N LEU A 49 12.03 -5.64 -1.86
CA LEU A 49 10.76 -6.24 -1.46
C LEU A 49 10.85 -7.07 -0.18
N GLU A 50 12.01 -7.63 0.12
CA GLU A 50 12.25 -8.34 1.38
C GLU A 50 12.50 -7.37 2.54
N ARG A 51 13.09 -6.20 2.23
CA ARG A 51 13.50 -5.18 3.21
C ARG A 51 12.39 -4.22 3.60
N VAL A 52 11.49 -3.94 2.66
CA VAL A 52 10.37 -3.02 2.85
C VAL A 52 9.13 -3.75 3.42
N ASP A 53 9.24 -5.06 3.62
CA ASP A 53 8.18 -5.83 4.25
C ASP A 53 8.02 -5.49 5.73
N GLU A 54 6.86 -4.89 6.01
CA GLU A 54 6.19 -4.88 7.30
C GLU A 54 6.97 -4.20 8.43
N LYS A 55 7.88 -3.26 8.11
CA LYS A 55 8.52 -2.34 9.06
C LYS A 55 8.40 -0.87 8.62
N PRO A 56 7.90 0.03 9.47
CA PRO A 56 7.91 1.46 9.19
C PRO A 56 9.34 2.03 9.27
N PRO A 57 9.71 3.00 8.42
CA PRO A 57 10.98 3.72 8.56
C PRO A 57 10.89 4.71 9.74
N ALA A 58 12.02 4.96 10.42
CA ALA A 58 12.05 5.86 11.56
C ALA A 58 12.21 7.35 11.17
N TYR A 59 12.39 7.65 9.89
CA TYR A 59 12.60 8.98 9.28
C TYR A 59 13.77 9.80 9.88
N ILE A 60 14.73 9.18 10.58
CA ILE A 60 15.85 9.88 11.23
C ILE A 60 17.10 9.88 10.34
N THR A 61 17.39 8.76 9.71
CA THR A 61 18.64 8.53 8.98
C THR A 61 18.46 8.64 7.46
N ALA A 62 19.57 8.72 6.72
CA ALA A 62 19.53 8.61 5.27
C ALA A 62 18.98 7.25 4.79
N GLU A 63 19.22 6.19 5.58
CA GLU A 63 18.67 4.86 5.33
C GLU A 63 17.14 4.84 5.51
N ASP A 64 16.63 5.51 6.55
CA ASP A 64 15.18 5.66 6.75
C ASP A 64 14.51 6.40 5.59
N ARG A 65 15.15 7.46 5.08
CA ARG A 65 14.64 8.20 3.91
C ARG A 65 14.61 7.33 2.66
N LEU A 66 15.64 6.51 2.45
CA LEU A 66 15.67 5.55 1.34
C LEU A 66 14.56 4.51 1.50
N GLN A 67 14.34 4.00 2.71
CA GLN A 67 13.24 3.07 2.99
C GLN A 67 11.87 3.71 2.75
N ALA A 68 11.67 4.97 3.15
CA ALA A 68 10.47 5.74 2.86
C ALA A 68 10.27 5.97 1.35
N ALA A 69 11.34 6.28 0.61
CA ALA A 69 11.32 6.40 -0.86
C ALA A 69 10.88 5.09 -1.52
N ASN A 70 11.39 3.97 -1.01
CA ASN A 70 11.07 2.64 -1.51
C ASN A 70 9.61 2.27 -1.21
N LEU A 71 9.11 2.53 0.00
CA LEU A 71 7.70 2.36 0.36
C LEU A 71 6.78 3.17 -0.55
N SER A 72 7.07 4.46 -0.71
CA SER A 72 6.28 5.36 -1.56
C SER A 72 6.29 4.91 -3.01
N THR A 73 7.41 4.35 -3.48
CA THR A 73 7.51 3.78 -4.82
C THR A 73 6.67 2.50 -4.96
N MET A 74 6.60 1.64 -3.92
CA MET A 74 5.72 0.48 -3.94
C MET A 74 4.24 0.87 -3.94
N GLU A 75 3.85 1.89 -3.16
CA GLU A 75 2.50 2.43 -3.23
C GLU A 75 2.17 2.96 -4.62
N LEU A 76 3.12 3.65 -5.28
CA LEU A 76 2.95 4.10 -6.65
C LEU A 76 2.71 2.93 -7.63
N ILE A 77 3.45 1.81 -7.47
CA ILE A 77 3.21 0.59 -8.26
C ILE A 77 1.80 0.05 -8.04
N LEU A 78 1.32 0.03 -6.79
CA LEU A 78 -0.03 -0.41 -6.46
C LEU A 78 -1.08 0.53 -7.07
N LEU A 79 -0.92 1.85 -6.94
CA LEU A 79 -1.84 2.84 -7.50
C LEU A 79 -1.91 2.76 -9.04
N ASP A 80 -0.76 2.67 -9.72
CA ASP A 80 -0.71 2.50 -11.17
C ASP A 80 -1.37 1.17 -11.60
N ALA A 81 -1.27 0.11 -10.79
CA ALA A 81 -1.96 -1.15 -11.04
C ALA A 81 -3.48 -1.03 -10.80
N ALA A 82 -3.92 -0.34 -9.75
CA ALA A 82 -5.33 -0.01 -9.51
C ALA A 82 -5.93 0.76 -10.69
N ARG A 83 -5.18 1.71 -11.26
CA ARG A 83 -5.63 2.55 -12.38
C ARG A 83 -5.89 1.78 -13.67
N LYS A 84 -5.18 0.67 -13.88
CA LYS A 84 -5.44 -0.27 -14.98
C LYS A 84 -6.70 -1.10 -14.75
N GLY A 85 -7.18 -1.17 -13.51
CA GLY A 85 -8.36 -1.91 -13.05
C GLY A 85 -8.32 -3.41 -13.32
N ASN A 86 -9.39 -4.11 -12.94
CA ASN A 86 -9.48 -5.57 -13.05
C ASN A 86 -8.27 -6.26 -12.40
N VAL A 87 -7.99 -5.87 -11.15
CA VAL A 87 -6.86 -6.38 -10.37
C VAL A 87 -7.31 -6.97 -9.05
N VAL A 88 -6.59 -8.01 -8.60
CA VAL A 88 -6.65 -8.53 -7.24
C VAL A 88 -5.34 -8.14 -6.55
N MET A 89 -5.39 -7.30 -5.53
CA MET A 89 -4.22 -6.86 -4.77
C MET A 89 -4.07 -7.66 -3.49
N TYR A 90 -2.90 -8.25 -3.26
CA TYR A 90 -2.66 -9.12 -2.11
C TYR A 90 -1.71 -8.47 -1.08
N GLY A 91 -2.27 -8.01 0.05
CA GLY A 91 -1.53 -7.41 1.16
C GLY A 91 -1.06 -5.96 0.92
N ARG A 92 0.09 -5.61 1.52
CA ARG A 92 0.80 -4.31 1.38
C ARG A 92 -0.02 -3.06 1.72
N GLY A 93 -1.09 -3.18 2.51
CA GLY A 93 -1.93 -2.05 2.88
C GLY A 93 -2.79 -1.50 1.75
N ALA A 94 -2.96 -2.25 0.65
CA ALA A 94 -3.74 -1.82 -0.50
C ALA A 94 -5.17 -1.37 -0.15
N GLN A 95 -5.78 -1.95 0.89
CA GLN A 95 -7.12 -1.58 1.35
C GLN A 95 -7.19 -0.15 1.91
N TYR A 96 -6.09 0.33 2.51
CA TYR A 96 -5.96 1.68 3.08
C TYR A 96 -5.46 2.68 2.04
N LEU A 97 -4.53 2.24 1.18
CA LEU A 97 -4.02 3.07 0.08
C LEU A 97 -5.12 3.52 -0.89
N LEU A 98 -6.16 2.70 -1.05
CA LEU A 98 -7.32 2.96 -1.90
C LEU A 98 -8.55 3.40 -1.07
N GLU A 99 -8.35 3.99 0.11
CA GLU A 99 -9.43 4.55 0.92
C GLU A 99 -10.22 5.62 0.12
N GLY A 100 -11.51 5.74 0.38
CA GLY A 100 -12.41 6.65 -0.34
C GLY A 100 -12.85 6.16 -1.73
N MET A 101 -12.19 5.13 -2.30
CA MET A 101 -12.61 4.53 -3.55
C MET A 101 -13.76 3.55 -3.35
N THR A 102 -14.86 3.79 -4.07
CA THR A 102 -16.11 3.02 -4.02
C THR A 102 -16.14 1.82 -4.98
N ASN A 103 -15.20 1.72 -5.93
CA ASN A 103 -15.04 0.57 -6.83
C ASN A 103 -14.04 -0.50 -6.32
N VAL A 104 -13.75 -0.46 -5.01
CA VAL A 104 -12.80 -1.37 -4.35
C VAL A 104 -13.53 -2.27 -3.37
N LEU A 105 -13.48 -3.58 -3.59
CA LEU A 105 -13.96 -4.59 -2.65
C LEU A 105 -12.83 -5.01 -1.69
N ARG A 106 -13.01 -4.72 -0.39
CA ARG A 106 -12.04 -4.99 0.66
C ARG A 106 -12.35 -6.30 1.38
N VAL A 107 -11.47 -7.29 1.21
CA VAL A 107 -11.65 -8.64 1.76
C VAL A 107 -10.59 -8.94 2.80
N ARG A 108 -11.02 -9.52 3.92
CA ARG A 108 -10.15 -10.01 5.00
C ARG A 108 -10.33 -11.51 5.19
N ILE A 109 -9.22 -12.24 5.22
CA ILE A 109 -9.19 -13.68 5.50
C ILE A 109 -8.57 -13.94 6.88
N ILE A 110 -9.30 -14.62 7.76
CA ILE A 110 -8.90 -14.98 9.12
C ILE A 110 -9.11 -16.46 9.41
N ALA A 111 -8.48 -16.97 10.46
CA ALA A 111 -8.82 -18.28 11.04
C ALA A 111 -8.34 -18.38 12.50
N PRO A 112 -8.87 -19.32 13.30
CA PRO A 112 -8.34 -19.60 14.63
C PRO A 112 -6.83 -19.86 14.61
N PHE A 113 -6.10 -19.39 15.62
CA PHE A 113 -4.64 -19.40 15.62
C PHE A 113 -4.05 -20.81 15.43
N GLU A 114 -4.55 -21.81 16.17
CA GLU A 114 -4.02 -23.19 16.07
C GLU A 114 -4.31 -23.83 14.71
N GLU A 115 -5.48 -23.57 14.09
CA GLU A 115 -5.73 -24.02 12.72
C GLU A 115 -4.74 -23.40 11.73
N ARG A 116 -4.34 -22.13 11.93
CA ARG A 116 -3.32 -21.48 11.09
C ARG A 116 -1.94 -22.09 11.28
N VAL A 117 -1.61 -22.52 12.51
CA VAL A 117 -0.37 -23.21 12.85
C VAL A 117 -0.32 -24.55 12.12
N GLU A 118 -1.35 -25.38 12.24
CA GLU A 118 -1.47 -26.67 11.56
C GLU A 118 -1.33 -26.49 10.04
N ASN A 119 -2.09 -25.57 9.45
CA ASN A 119 -2.02 -25.27 8.02
C ASN A 119 -0.63 -24.84 7.55
N LEU A 120 0.11 -24.07 8.35
CA LEU A 120 1.45 -23.62 8.00
C LEU A 120 2.48 -24.75 8.16
N ALA A 121 2.41 -25.48 9.27
CA ALA A 121 3.30 -26.59 9.58
C ALA A 121 3.21 -27.68 8.52
N GLU A 122 2.00 -28.07 8.12
CA GLU A 122 1.77 -29.06 7.06
C GLU A 122 2.27 -28.58 5.70
N ARG A 123 2.01 -27.31 5.34
CA ARG A 123 2.36 -26.77 4.03
C ARG A 123 3.86 -26.61 3.83
N GLU A 124 4.55 -26.09 4.84
CA GLU A 124 5.99 -25.81 4.77
C GLU A 124 6.85 -26.98 5.30
N TRP A 125 6.21 -28.01 5.84
CA TRP A 125 6.86 -29.16 6.46
C TRP A 125 7.82 -28.75 7.57
N ILE A 126 7.30 -27.94 8.50
CA ILE A 126 8.04 -27.39 9.64
C ILE A 126 7.41 -27.80 10.97
N ASP A 127 8.18 -27.69 12.03
CA ASP A 127 7.72 -27.91 13.40
C ASP A 127 6.57 -26.94 13.79
N PRO A 128 5.52 -27.41 14.48
CA PRO A 128 4.41 -26.56 14.93
C PRO A 128 4.82 -25.38 15.83
N ASP A 129 5.84 -25.51 16.68
CA ASP A 129 6.31 -24.41 17.51
C ASP A 129 7.02 -23.35 16.65
N LEU A 130 7.82 -23.76 15.66
CA LEU A 130 8.36 -22.84 14.67
C LEU A 130 7.24 -22.12 13.89
N ALA A 131 6.18 -22.84 13.50
CA ALA A 131 5.03 -22.25 12.83
C ALA A 131 4.31 -21.21 13.72
N ARG A 132 4.15 -21.46 15.03
CA ARG A 132 3.59 -20.48 15.99
C ARG A 132 4.41 -19.20 16.02
N ASP A 133 5.73 -19.32 16.09
CA ASP A 133 6.64 -18.18 16.15
C ASP A 133 6.61 -17.35 14.86
N LEU A 134 6.63 -18.01 13.70
CA LEU A 134 6.52 -17.34 12.40
C LEU A 134 5.18 -16.61 12.25
N ILE A 135 4.08 -17.23 12.65
CA ILE A 135 2.75 -16.61 12.58
C ILE A 135 2.67 -15.40 13.51
N ARG A 136 3.10 -15.51 14.77
CA ARG A 136 3.10 -14.39 15.72
C ARG A 136 3.94 -13.24 15.20
N ARG A 137 5.14 -13.53 14.69
CA ARG A 137 6.04 -12.52 14.13
C ARG A 137 5.40 -11.80 12.95
N SER A 138 4.87 -12.54 11.97
CA SER A 138 4.25 -11.93 10.78
C SER A 138 2.99 -11.14 11.13
N ASP A 139 2.11 -11.68 11.97
CA ASP A 139 0.89 -10.97 12.37
C ASP A 139 1.22 -9.71 13.18
N HIS A 140 2.23 -9.75 14.06
CA HIS A 140 2.72 -8.58 14.78
C HIS A 140 3.33 -7.53 13.84
N GLN A 141 4.16 -7.94 12.90
CA GLN A 141 4.75 -7.04 11.90
C GLN A 141 3.68 -6.36 11.04
N ARG A 142 2.67 -7.11 10.57
CA ARG A 142 1.52 -6.53 9.84
C ARG A 142 0.71 -5.56 10.66
N GLY A 143 0.48 -5.90 11.93
CA GLY A 143 -0.20 -5.03 12.88
C GLY A 143 0.57 -3.72 13.08
N GLY A 144 1.87 -3.82 13.35
CA GLY A 144 2.77 -2.67 13.49
C GLY A 144 2.81 -1.81 12.22
N PHE A 145 3.04 -2.42 11.06
CA PHE A 145 3.02 -1.70 9.77
C PHE A 145 1.70 -0.98 9.54
N THR A 146 0.57 -1.64 9.79
CA THR A 146 -0.76 -1.04 9.64
C THR A 146 -0.96 0.16 10.57
N HIS A 147 -0.58 0.02 11.83
CA HIS A 147 -0.70 1.08 12.83
C HIS A 147 0.22 2.26 12.52
N PHE A 148 1.51 2.02 12.33
CA PHE A 148 2.47 3.11 12.14
C PHE A 148 2.34 3.83 10.81
N TYR A 149 1.98 3.11 9.74
CA TYR A 149 2.01 3.66 8.39
C TYR A 149 0.66 4.20 7.92
N PHE A 150 -0.44 3.63 8.39
CA PHE A 150 -1.79 4.06 7.99
C PHE A 150 -2.61 4.65 9.14
N ASP A 151 -2.11 4.63 10.38
CA ASP A 151 -2.86 5.01 11.58
C ASP A 151 -4.17 4.22 11.73
N ARG A 152 -4.12 2.91 11.43
CA ARG A 152 -5.28 2.01 11.48
C ARG A 152 -5.08 0.85 12.45
N ASP A 153 -6.20 0.30 12.93
CA ASP A 153 -6.20 -0.97 13.65
C ASP A 153 -6.35 -2.14 12.67
N TRP A 154 -5.32 -2.99 12.61
CA TRP A 154 -5.30 -4.17 11.76
C TRP A 154 -6.40 -5.20 12.08
N GLN A 155 -6.93 -5.19 13.31
CA GLN A 155 -8.01 -6.08 13.74
C GLN A 155 -9.40 -5.51 13.51
N SER A 156 -9.53 -4.22 13.17
CA SER A 156 -10.82 -3.57 12.95
C SER A 156 -11.57 -4.23 11.79
N PRO A 157 -12.79 -4.74 12.00
CA PRO A 157 -13.60 -5.29 10.93
C PRO A 157 -14.19 -4.20 10.03
N PHE A 158 -14.23 -2.93 10.49
CA PHE A 158 -14.81 -1.81 9.74
C PHE A 158 -13.99 -1.41 8.51
N GLU A 159 -12.74 -1.87 8.41
CA GLU A 159 -11.85 -1.62 7.27
C GLU A 159 -12.15 -2.52 6.06
N TYR A 160 -13.13 -3.42 6.18
CA TYR A 160 -13.39 -4.48 5.20
C TYR A 160 -14.88 -4.62 4.91
N ASP A 161 -15.20 -4.86 3.63
CA ASP A 161 -16.56 -5.18 3.19
C ASP A 161 -16.92 -6.65 3.51
N LEU A 162 -15.93 -7.54 3.46
CA LEU A 162 -16.10 -8.98 3.72
C LEU A 162 -14.99 -9.51 4.62
N VAL A 163 -15.36 -10.21 5.69
CA VAL A 163 -14.45 -10.95 6.56
C VAL A 163 -14.81 -12.44 6.53
N PHE A 164 -13.91 -13.27 5.99
CA PHE A 164 -14.10 -14.71 5.93
C PHE A 164 -13.22 -15.43 6.94
N ASN A 165 -13.85 -16.24 7.79
CA ASN A 165 -13.15 -17.21 8.63
C ASN A 165 -13.07 -18.56 7.90
N THR A 166 -11.86 -19.09 7.71
CA THR A 166 -11.62 -20.32 6.94
C THR A 166 -11.87 -21.62 7.70
N SER A 167 -12.25 -21.56 8.99
CA SER A 167 -12.45 -22.73 9.85
C SER A 167 -13.59 -23.64 9.37
N ARG A 168 -14.68 -23.06 8.84
CA ARG A 168 -15.88 -23.82 8.44
C ARG A 168 -16.19 -23.77 6.96
N LEU A 169 -15.66 -22.78 6.25
CA LEU A 169 -15.95 -22.57 4.83
C LEU A 169 -14.81 -23.10 3.99
N SER A 170 -15.13 -23.85 2.94
CA SER A 170 -14.14 -24.27 1.97
C SER A 170 -13.56 -23.07 1.22
N LYS A 171 -12.30 -23.18 0.79
CA LYS A 171 -11.63 -22.14 -0.02
C LYS A 171 -12.45 -21.78 -1.26
N SER A 172 -13.03 -22.78 -1.92
CA SER A 172 -13.88 -22.59 -3.09
C SER A 172 -15.15 -21.79 -2.76
N ALA A 173 -15.83 -22.10 -1.66
CA ALA A 173 -17.03 -21.35 -1.25
C ALA A 173 -16.71 -19.87 -0.95
N ILE A 174 -15.59 -19.61 -0.28
CA ILE A 174 -15.11 -18.24 -0.01
C ILE A 174 -14.82 -17.52 -1.33
N VAL A 175 -14.08 -18.15 -2.25
CA VAL A 175 -13.77 -17.56 -3.56
C VAL A 175 -15.03 -17.25 -4.35
N GLU A 176 -16.00 -18.16 -4.40
CA GLU A 176 -17.28 -17.92 -5.10
C GLU A 176 -18.07 -16.77 -4.47
N ALA A 177 -18.07 -16.65 -3.13
CA ALA A 177 -18.68 -15.51 -2.44
C ALA A 177 -18.00 -14.18 -2.81
N ILE A 178 -16.67 -14.14 -2.89
CA ILE A 178 -15.93 -12.96 -3.32
C ILE A 178 -16.21 -12.65 -4.80
N VAL A 179 -16.29 -13.66 -5.67
CA VAL A 179 -16.66 -13.48 -7.09
C VAL A 179 -18.06 -12.90 -7.23
N ALA A 180 -19.01 -13.36 -6.42
CA ALA A 180 -20.37 -12.82 -6.41
C ALA A 180 -20.39 -11.35 -5.97
N ALA A 181 -19.72 -11.03 -4.86
CA ALA A 181 -19.62 -9.66 -4.36
C ALA A 181 -18.91 -8.71 -5.34
N ALA A 182 -17.84 -9.16 -5.99
CA ALA A 182 -17.09 -8.35 -6.97
C ALA A 182 -17.91 -8.00 -8.22
N LYS A 183 -19.05 -8.66 -8.44
CA LYS A 183 -19.97 -8.38 -9.55
C LYS A 183 -21.10 -7.41 -9.17
N ASP A 184 -21.17 -6.96 -7.92
CA ASP A 184 -22.20 -6.04 -7.47
C ASP A 184 -22.21 -4.74 -8.31
N PRO A 185 -23.37 -4.29 -8.81
CA PRO A 185 -23.47 -3.07 -9.61
C PRO A 185 -22.92 -1.82 -8.93
N LYS A 186 -23.02 -1.70 -7.60
CA LYS A 186 -22.53 -0.52 -6.86
C LYS A 186 -21.02 -0.32 -7.00
N LEU A 187 -20.27 -1.42 -7.12
CA LEU A 187 -18.82 -1.36 -7.38
C LEU A 187 -18.50 -0.88 -8.80
N LYS A 188 -19.44 -1.04 -9.75
CA LYS A 188 -19.28 -0.55 -11.13
C LYS A 188 -19.73 0.91 -11.26
N GLU A 189 -20.79 1.30 -10.55
CA GLU A 189 -21.30 2.67 -10.56
C GLU A 189 -20.28 3.68 -10.02
N GLY A 190 -19.43 3.26 -9.08
CA GLY A 190 -18.31 4.06 -8.57
C GLY A 190 -17.20 4.39 -9.57
N GLU A 191 -17.18 3.79 -10.76
CA GLU A 191 -16.05 3.89 -11.72
C GLU A 191 -15.90 5.27 -12.38
N ALA A 192 -17.01 5.96 -12.65
CA ALA A 192 -17.01 7.20 -13.45
C ALA A 192 -16.44 8.42 -12.69
N ASP A 193 -16.71 8.53 -11.39
CA ASP A 193 -16.29 9.67 -10.55
C ASP A 193 -14.89 9.51 -9.92
N LEU A 194 -14.32 8.30 -9.94
CA LEU A 194 -13.07 7.99 -9.22
C LEU A 194 -11.81 8.02 -10.06
N THR A 195 -11.95 8.08 -11.38
CA THR A 195 -10.78 8.06 -12.28
C THR A 195 -9.91 9.30 -12.09
N SER A 196 -10.53 10.48 -11.93
CA SER A 196 -9.83 11.73 -11.62
C SER A 196 -9.16 11.69 -10.24
N HIS A 197 -9.87 11.22 -9.21
CA HIS A 197 -9.33 11.12 -7.87
C HIS A 197 -8.11 10.17 -7.79
N LEU A 198 -8.18 9.03 -8.47
CA LEU A 198 -7.05 8.10 -8.55
C LEU A 198 -5.88 8.70 -9.35
N ASP A 199 -6.16 9.44 -10.43
CA ASP A 199 -5.12 10.15 -11.19
C ASP A 199 -4.40 11.19 -10.33
N ASP A 200 -5.12 11.95 -9.50
CA ASP A 200 -4.53 12.90 -8.55
C ASP A 200 -3.73 12.20 -7.45
N LEU A 201 -4.23 11.09 -6.90
CA LEU A 201 -3.50 10.28 -5.92
C LEU A 201 -2.19 9.74 -6.50
N ILE A 202 -2.21 9.27 -7.74
CA ILE A 202 -1.02 8.80 -8.47
C ILE A 202 -0.05 9.96 -8.67
N LEU A 203 -0.54 11.12 -9.12
CA LEU A 203 0.31 12.28 -9.39
C LEU A 203 0.96 12.81 -8.11
N ARG A 204 0.19 12.95 -7.03
CA ARG A 204 0.67 13.27 -5.68
C ARG A 204 1.79 12.31 -5.25
N LYS A 205 1.56 11.01 -5.41
CA LYS A 205 2.54 9.98 -5.01
C LYS A 205 3.80 10.02 -5.89
N ARG A 206 3.70 10.35 -7.18
CA ARG A 206 4.87 10.58 -8.05
C ARG A 206 5.72 11.75 -7.59
N VAL A 207 5.10 12.85 -7.17
CA VAL A 207 5.80 14.01 -6.59
C VAL A 207 6.50 13.62 -5.30
N GLU A 208 5.81 12.95 -4.38
CA GLU A 208 6.37 12.44 -3.13
C GLU A 208 7.62 11.54 -3.37
N VAL A 209 7.52 10.60 -4.32
CA VAL A 209 8.65 9.73 -4.70
C VAL A 209 9.81 10.53 -5.28
N ALA A 210 9.54 11.52 -6.13
CA ALA A 210 10.58 12.36 -6.74
C ALA A 210 11.33 13.20 -5.69
N LEU A 211 10.60 13.77 -4.72
CA LEU A 211 11.15 14.55 -3.62
C LEU A 211 12.03 13.67 -2.72
N LEU A 212 11.52 12.49 -2.32
CA LEU A 212 12.26 11.52 -1.50
C LEU A 212 13.57 11.06 -2.16
N LYS A 213 13.54 10.80 -3.47
CA LYS A 213 14.72 10.34 -4.23
C LYS A 213 15.74 11.44 -4.53
N SER A 214 15.37 12.71 -4.40
CA SER A 214 16.28 13.83 -4.70
C SER A 214 17.48 13.90 -3.75
N GLY A 215 17.30 13.48 -2.50
CA GLY A 215 18.30 13.62 -1.43
C GLY A 215 18.61 15.07 -1.04
N LYS A 216 17.89 16.05 -1.61
CA LYS A 216 18.13 17.49 -1.41
C LYS A 216 17.19 18.13 -0.39
N ILE A 217 16.15 17.40 0.02
CA ILE A 217 15.20 17.83 1.03
C ILE A 217 15.50 17.00 2.27
N GLY A 218 15.90 17.65 3.37
CA GLY A 218 16.32 16.97 4.59
C GLY A 218 15.21 16.11 5.20
N SER A 219 13.97 16.57 5.11
CA SER A 219 12.78 15.88 5.61
C SER A 219 11.50 16.28 4.86
N LEU A 220 10.57 15.35 4.69
CA LEU A 220 9.23 15.63 4.14
C LEU A 220 8.23 15.85 5.28
N HIS A 221 8.45 16.91 6.07
CA HIS A 221 7.51 17.34 7.10
C HIS A 221 6.45 18.32 6.58
N PHE A 222 6.28 18.38 5.26
CA PHE A 222 5.24 19.16 4.60
C PHE A 222 4.26 18.24 3.89
N LYS A 223 3.02 18.71 3.78
CA LYS A 223 1.92 18.02 3.14
C LYS A 223 1.95 18.29 1.63
N ILE A 224 1.69 17.24 0.85
CA ILE A 224 1.57 17.30 -0.60
C ILE A 224 0.13 16.93 -0.93
N GLU A 225 -0.62 17.83 -1.54
CA GLU A 225 -1.98 17.57 -2.02
C GLU A 225 -2.04 17.71 -3.53
N CYS A 226 -2.99 17.02 -4.16
CA CYS A 226 -3.24 17.15 -5.58
C CYS A 226 -4.74 17.26 -5.85
N MET A 227 -5.11 18.20 -6.71
CA MET A 227 -6.48 18.38 -7.20
C MET A 227 -6.43 18.77 -8.68
N ASP A 228 -7.05 17.95 -9.52
CA ASP A 228 -7.13 18.12 -10.97
C ASP A 228 -5.76 18.39 -11.65
N GLY A 229 -4.70 17.78 -11.12
CA GLY A 229 -3.32 17.96 -11.60
C GLY A 229 -2.57 19.19 -11.07
N ALA A 230 -3.18 20.02 -10.23
CA ALA A 230 -2.49 21.06 -9.47
C ALA A 230 -1.93 20.46 -8.18
N ILE A 231 -0.68 20.76 -7.86
CA ILE A 231 0.01 20.29 -6.64
C ILE A 231 0.07 21.44 -5.65
N SER A 232 -0.35 21.20 -4.41
CA SER A 232 -0.13 22.15 -3.30
C SER A 232 0.90 21.58 -2.35
N LEU A 233 1.93 22.39 -2.04
CA LEU A 233 2.97 22.10 -1.07
C LEU A 233 2.77 23.00 0.15
N THR A 234 2.35 22.45 1.29
CA THR A 234 2.04 23.23 2.50
C THR A 234 2.82 22.69 3.70
N GLY A 235 3.45 23.56 4.49
CA GLY A 235 4.18 23.16 5.69
C GLY A 235 5.49 23.91 5.83
N HIS A 236 6.51 23.24 6.34
CA HIS A 236 7.79 23.87 6.65
C HIS A 236 8.97 23.18 5.96
N VAL A 237 9.96 23.99 5.57
CA VAL A 237 11.27 23.56 5.07
C VAL A 237 12.38 24.31 5.80
N HIS A 238 13.61 23.82 5.75
CA HIS A 238 14.70 24.34 6.58
C HIS A 238 15.33 25.63 6.05
N ASN A 239 15.29 25.86 4.74
CA ASN A 239 15.87 27.01 4.07
C ASN A 239 15.20 27.27 2.71
N ASP A 240 15.49 28.42 2.11
CA ASP A 240 14.96 28.78 0.78
C ASP A 240 15.44 27.84 -0.33
N GLU A 241 16.64 27.26 -0.23
CA GLU A 241 17.16 26.32 -1.24
C GLU A 241 16.31 25.04 -1.29
N GLU A 242 15.92 24.50 -0.13
CA GLU A 242 15.01 23.35 -0.03
C GLU A 242 13.63 23.68 -0.60
N ARG A 243 13.11 24.88 -0.31
CA ARG A 243 11.82 25.37 -0.84
C ARG A 243 11.84 25.40 -2.37
N GLU A 244 12.83 26.09 -2.94
CA GLU A 244 12.97 26.23 -4.39
C GLU A 244 13.17 24.89 -5.09
N GLU A 245 13.94 23.98 -4.49
CA GLU A 245 14.16 22.65 -5.05
C GLU A 245 12.91 21.78 -4.95
N ALA A 246 12.12 21.87 -3.88
CA ALA A 246 10.86 21.14 -3.74
C ALA A 246 9.86 21.53 -4.85
N VAL A 247 9.69 22.84 -5.08
CA VAL A 247 8.84 23.36 -6.16
C VAL A 247 9.35 22.88 -7.52
N ARG A 248 10.65 23.07 -7.78
CA ARG A 248 11.29 22.68 -9.05
C ARG A 248 11.17 21.18 -9.34
N ILE A 249 11.29 20.33 -8.32
CA ILE A 249 11.11 18.87 -8.46
C ILE A 249 9.65 18.56 -8.80
N ALA A 250 8.69 19.15 -8.07
CA ALA A 250 7.27 18.94 -8.31
C ALA A 250 6.87 19.35 -9.74
N GLU A 251 7.31 20.52 -10.22
CA GLU A 251 7.04 21.01 -11.58
C GLU A 251 7.56 20.07 -12.69
N LYS A 252 8.68 19.38 -12.44
CA LYS A 252 9.27 18.44 -13.42
C LYS A 252 8.53 17.11 -13.51
N VAL A 253 7.64 16.80 -12.56
CA VAL A 253 6.90 15.53 -12.58
C VAL A 253 5.85 15.57 -13.69
N LYS A 254 5.95 14.60 -14.60
CA LYS A 254 5.02 14.48 -15.73
C LYS A 254 3.57 14.39 -15.25
N GLY A 255 2.74 15.32 -15.70
CA GLY A 255 1.31 15.39 -15.38
C GLY A 255 0.94 16.55 -14.45
N VAL A 256 1.92 17.14 -13.75
CA VAL A 256 1.71 18.36 -12.96
C VAL A 256 1.41 19.52 -13.90
N LYS A 257 0.31 20.21 -13.64
CA LYS A 257 -0.14 21.39 -14.40
C LYS A 257 0.30 22.71 -13.76
N GLN A 258 0.34 22.72 -12.43
CA GLN A 258 0.66 23.88 -11.59
C GLN A 258 1.19 23.38 -10.24
N VAL A 259 2.05 24.19 -9.62
CA VAL A 259 2.50 24.00 -8.24
C VAL A 259 2.17 25.27 -7.46
N ASP A 260 1.34 25.13 -6.44
CA ASP A 260 1.04 26.15 -5.45
C ASP A 260 1.99 25.97 -4.25
N ASP A 261 2.85 26.96 -4.06
CA ASP A 261 3.88 26.98 -3.04
C ASP A 261 3.43 27.77 -1.81
N ASP A 262 2.93 27.03 -0.81
CA ASP A 262 2.54 27.52 0.50
C ASP A 262 3.54 27.05 1.58
N LEU A 263 4.79 26.75 1.20
CA LEU A 263 5.84 26.35 2.12
C LEU A 263 6.39 27.57 2.88
N GLN A 264 6.60 27.39 4.17
CA GLN A 264 7.22 28.37 5.05
C GLN A 264 8.64 27.94 5.41
N VAL A 265 9.58 28.87 5.31
CA VAL A 265 10.96 28.61 5.74
C VAL A 265 11.06 28.81 7.24
N MET A 266 11.37 27.72 7.95
CA MET A 266 11.61 27.73 9.39
C MET A 266 13.05 27.36 9.67
N ASN A 267 13.85 28.37 10.00
CA ASN A 267 15.21 28.18 10.48
C ASN A 267 15.17 27.62 11.90
N TYR A 268 15.18 26.29 12.05
CA TYR A 268 15.44 25.67 13.35
C TYR A 268 16.90 25.98 13.71
N GLN A 269 17.12 26.85 14.70
CA GLN A 269 18.42 26.92 15.35
C GLN A 269 18.67 25.55 15.97
N HIS A 270 19.69 24.83 15.49
CA HIS A 270 20.29 23.78 16.29
C HIS A 270 20.73 24.43 17.61
N HIS A 271 20.01 24.16 18.68
CA HIS A 271 20.58 24.30 20.01
C HIS A 271 21.73 23.28 20.07
N LEU A 272 22.93 23.77 19.77
CA LEU A 272 24.17 23.09 20.11
C LEU A 272 24.25 23.16 21.64
N GLU A 273 23.97 22.05 22.31
CA GLU A 273 24.47 21.80 23.66
C GLU A 273 25.97 21.46 23.61
#